data_AF-A0A1L6TBS5-F1
#
_entry.id   AF-A0A1L6TBS5-F1
#
_cell.length_a   1.000
_cell.length_b   1.000
_cell.length_c   1.000
_cell.angle_alpha   90.00
_cell.angle_beta   90.00
_cell.angle_gamma   90.00
#
_symmetry.space_group_name_H-M   'P 1'
#
loop_
_entity.id
_entity.type
_entity.pdbx_description
1 polymer ?
#
loop_
_entity_poly.entity_id
_entity_poly.type
_entity_poly.pdbx_seq_one_letter_code
_entity_poly.pdbx_strand_id
1 'polypeptide(L)'
;MKTEKFLEDNIKRLNYYGNIKKKGKPRMGDTAELQTSRRAYADDMATKLRDVLYQIRNVRGGSQVEVEFKQMVILLPILKESQGLIEAAEVQFDFLKGLRGVLNKFKSDCNRFTKKITLEHEKVYDRSLREHFSQFNTTEVVRSSFDAVQKRQETIDASHGVLSTG
;
A
#
# COMPACT_ATOMS: atom_id res chain seq x y z
N MET A 1 -0.29 -19.93 14.22
CA MET A 1 0.76 -18.94 13.87
C MET A 1 0.26 -17.58 14.29
N LYS A 2 1.06 -16.81 15.05
CA LYS A 2 0.74 -15.43 15.44
C LYS A 2 1.00 -14.47 14.27
N THR A 3 0.26 -13.37 14.20
CA THR A 3 0.38 -12.34 13.15
C THR A 3 1.79 -11.79 13.02
N GLU A 4 2.41 -11.38 14.13
CA GLU A 4 3.75 -10.80 14.11
C GLU A 4 4.78 -11.79 13.58
N LYS A 5 4.75 -13.04 14.06
CA LYS A 5 5.64 -14.10 13.57
C LYS A 5 5.49 -14.33 12.07
N PHE A 6 4.27 -14.30 11.56
CA PHE A 6 4.02 -14.39 10.11
C PHE A 6 4.73 -13.26 9.35
N LEU A 7 4.60 -12.02 9.81
CA LEU A 7 5.22 -10.87 9.18
C LEU A 7 6.76 -10.96 9.27
N GLU A 8 7.30 -11.24 10.46
CA GLU A 8 8.73 -11.37 10.70
C GLU A 8 9.38 -12.47 9.84
N ASP A 9 8.77 -13.66 9.78
CA ASP A 9 9.29 -14.78 9.01
C ASP A 9 9.29 -14.45 7.49
N ASN A 10 8.28 -13.72 7.00
CA ASN A 10 8.18 -13.33 5.60
C ASN A 10 9.11 -12.15 5.25
N ILE A 11 9.21 -11.13 6.10
CA ILE A 11 10.19 -10.04 5.98
C ILE A 11 11.61 -10.62 5.90
N LYS A 12 11.96 -11.54 6.80
CA LYS A 12 13.27 -12.19 6.80
C LYS A 12 13.55 -12.92 5.48
N ARG A 13 12.56 -13.63 4.94
CA ARG A 13 12.70 -14.40 3.70
C ARG A 13 12.87 -13.51 2.47
N LEU A 14 12.06 -12.45 2.39
CA LEU A 14 12.12 -11.46 1.31
C LEU A 14 13.45 -10.71 1.34
N ASN A 15 13.86 -10.20 2.50
CA ASN A 15 15.17 -9.56 2.70
C ASN A 15 16.34 -10.49 2.35
N TYR A 16 16.26 -11.76 2.75
CA TYR A 16 17.29 -12.72 2.41
C TYR A 16 17.43 -12.86 0.90
N TYR A 17 16.32 -12.95 0.16
CA TYR A 17 16.37 -13.01 -1.29
C TYR A 17 16.86 -11.71 -1.94
N GLY A 18 16.32 -10.55 -1.52
CA GLY A 18 16.63 -9.25 -2.08
C GLY A 18 18.09 -8.85 -1.86
N ASN A 19 18.56 -8.98 -0.63
CA ASN A 19 19.75 -8.27 -0.16
C ASN A 19 20.92 -9.19 0.25
N ILE A 20 20.65 -10.44 0.67
CA ILE A 20 21.69 -11.31 1.28
C ILE A 20 22.13 -12.43 0.33
N LYS A 21 21.19 -13.08 -0.33
CA LYS A 21 21.44 -14.25 -1.18
C LYS A 21 22.36 -13.83 -2.33
N LYS A 22 23.43 -14.59 -2.57
CA LYS A 22 24.32 -14.36 -3.72
C LYS A 22 23.56 -14.39 -5.04
N LYS A 23 23.91 -13.49 -5.96
CA LYS A 23 23.37 -13.47 -7.33
C LYS A 23 23.76 -14.77 -8.02
N GLY A 24 22.77 -15.47 -8.59
CA GLY A 24 23.02 -16.66 -9.41
C GLY A 24 23.50 -16.28 -10.79
N LYS A 25 24.06 -17.25 -11.53
CA LYS A 25 24.39 -17.05 -12.95
C LYS A 25 23.10 -16.82 -13.76
N PRO A 26 23.03 -15.78 -14.59
CA PRO A 26 21.85 -15.57 -15.44
C PRO A 26 21.72 -16.70 -16.47
N ARG A 27 20.47 -17.09 -16.79
CA ARG A 27 20.17 -17.99 -17.93
C ARG A 27 20.06 -17.15 -19.21
N MET A 28 20.09 -17.78 -20.39
CA MET A 28 19.66 -17.14 -21.64
C MET A 28 18.29 -16.45 -21.46
N GLY A 29 18.21 -15.16 -21.81
CA GLY A 29 17.03 -14.31 -21.61
C GLY A 29 16.91 -13.67 -20.21
N ASP A 30 17.78 -14.03 -19.26
CA ASP A 30 17.81 -13.46 -17.91
C ASP A 30 18.90 -12.39 -17.84
N THR A 31 18.52 -11.11 -17.82
CA THR A 31 19.50 -10.02 -17.78
C THR A 31 19.89 -9.65 -16.35
N ALA A 32 20.99 -8.91 -16.19
CA ALA A 32 21.40 -8.39 -14.89
C ALA A 32 20.37 -7.39 -14.32
N GLU A 33 19.70 -6.65 -15.20
CA GLU A 33 18.61 -5.73 -14.88
C GLU A 33 17.41 -6.50 -14.35
N LEU A 34 16.95 -7.56 -15.02
CA LEU A 34 15.86 -8.42 -14.52
C LEU A 34 16.18 -9.04 -13.16
N GLN A 35 17.44 -9.43 -12.93
CA GLN A 35 17.88 -9.90 -11.61
C GLN A 35 17.83 -8.81 -10.54
N THR A 36 18.14 -7.57 -10.90
CA THR A 36 18.08 -6.43 -9.99
C THR A 36 16.63 -6.05 -9.71
N SER A 37 15.76 -5.98 -10.72
CA SER A 37 14.34 -5.66 -10.58
C SER A 37 13.60 -6.66 -9.69
N ARG A 38 13.85 -7.97 -9.84
CA ARG A 38 13.25 -8.98 -8.95
C ARG A 38 13.70 -8.84 -7.49
N ARG A 39 14.92 -8.36 -7.25
CA ARG A 39 15.43 -8.13 -5.89
C ARG A 39 14.83 -6.87 -5.28
N ALA A 40 14.76 -5.79 -6.06
CA ALA A 40 14.06 -4.56 -5.67
C ALA A 40 12.61 -4.87 -5.29
N TYR A 41 11.91 -5.64 -6.14
CA TYR A 41 10.55 -6.09 -5.84
C TYR A 41 10.42 -6.83 -4.51
N ALA A 42 11.35 -7.74 -4.20
CA ALA A 42 11.34 -8.44 -2.92
C ALA A 42 11.61 -7.50 -1.74
N ASP A 43 12.46 -6.51 -1.90
CA ASP A 43 12.75 -5.50 -0.88
C ASP A 43 11.56 -4.57 -0.64
N ASP A 44 10.88 -4.12 -1.71
CA ASP A 44 9.66 -3.32 -1.64
C ASP A 44 8.55 -4.07 -0.89
N MET A 45 8.36 -5.36 -1.21
CA MET A 45 7.44 -6.22 -0.46
C MET A 45 7.85 -6.33 1.02
N ALA A 46 9.14 -6.48 1.32
CA ALA A 46 9.61 -6.54 2.71
C ALA A 46 9.33 -5.24 3.46
N THR A 47 9.51 -4.08 2.81
CA THR A 47 9.19 -2.76 3.36
C THR A 47 7.70 -2.63 3.65
N LYS A 48 6.84 -2.99 2.70
CA LYS A 48 5.38 -3.01 2.93
C LYS A 48 4.98 -3.87 4.13
N LEU A 49 5.61 -5.04 4.30
CA LEU A 49 5.33 -5.91 5.45
C LEU A 49 5.87 -5.32 6.77
N ARG A 50 6.97 -4.56 6.75
CA ARG A 50 7.45 -3.84 7.95
C ARG A 50 6.46 -2.77 8.39
N ASP A 51 5.87 -2.03 7.45
CA ASP A 51 4.87 -1.02 7.77
C ASP A 51 3.63 -1.65 8.39
N VAL A 52 3.18 -2.78 7.84
CA VAL A 52 2.09 -3.57 8.43
C VAL A 52 2.46 -4.07 9.82
N LEU A 53 3.68 -4.59 10.02
CA LEU A 53 4.14 -5.04 11.34
C LEU A 53 4.17 -3.90 12.36
N TYR A 54 4.57 -2.71 11.94
CA TYR A 54 4.53 -1.51 12.78
C TYR A 54 3.08 -1.18 13.19
N GLN A 55 2.13 -1.21 12.26
CA GLN A 55 0.71 -0.99 12.56
C GLN A 55 0.17 -2.04 13.55
N ILE A 56 0.49 -3.32 13.32
CA ILE A 56 0.08 -4.43 14.19
C ILE A 56 0.60 -4.26 15.62
N ARG A 57 1.87 -3.88 15.79
CA ARG A 57 2.48 -3.67 17.11
C ARG A 57 1.91 -2.46 17.84
N ASN A 58 1.33 -1.50 17.12
CA ASN A 58 0.69 -0.33 17.68
C ASN A 58 -0.81 -0.51 17.96
N VAL A 59 -1.38 -1.69 17.68
CA VAL A 59 -2.74 -2.01 18.14
C VAL A 59 -2.72 -2.10 19.66
N ARG A 60 -3.33 -1.10 20.32
CA ARG A 60 -3.43 -1.03 21.78
C ARG A 60 -4.89 -1.03 22.23
N GLY A 61 -5.10 -1.50 23.47
CA GLY A 61 -6.37 -1.47 24.18
C GLY A 61 -7.39 -2.49 23.69
N GLY A 62 -8.33 -2.82 24.58
CA GLY A 62 -9.41 -3.77 24.33
C GLY A 62 -9.09 -5.20 24.78
N SER A 63 -10.06 -6.08 24.57
CA SER A 63 -9.92 -7.53 24.80
C SER A 63 -9.01 -8.17 23.75
N GLN A 64 -8.47 -9.37 24.06
CA GLN A 64 -7.65 -10.14 23.11
C GLN A 64 -8.36 -10.37 21.76
N VAL A 65 -9.69 -10.59 21.80
CA VAL A 65 -10.50 -10.80 20.60
C VAL A 65 -10.56 -9.54 19.74
N GLU A 66 -10.72 -8.36 20.36
CA GLU A 66 -10.73 -7.08 19.64
C GLU A 66 -9.37 -6.77 19.02
N VAL A 67 -8.28 -7.08 19.73
CA VAL A 67 -6.92 -6.94 19.22
C VAL A 67 -6.73 -7.84 17.99
N GLU A 68 -7.09 -9.12 18.09
CA GLU A 68 -6.99 -10.06 16.97
C GLU A 68 -7.82 -9.62 15.76
N PHE A 69 -9.04 -9.13 15.99
CA PHE A 69 -9.89 -8.59 14.93
C PHE A 69 -9.22 -7.42 14.21
N LYS A 70 -8.75 -6.41 14.95
CA LYS A 70 -8.03 -5.24 14.38
C LYS A 70 -6.80 -5.66 13.60
N GLN A 71 -6.04 -6.62 14.13
CA GLN A 71 -4.88 -7.17 13.44
C GLN A 71 -5.26 -7.82 12.10
N MET A 72 -6.35 -8.59 12.05
CA MET A 72 -6.83 -9.19 10.80
C MET A 72 -7.30 -8.14 9.78
N VAL A 73 -7.94 -7.06 10.22
CA VAL A 73 -8.30 -5.92 9.34
C VAL A 73 -7.05 -5.29 8.74
N ILE A 74 -6.01 -5.03 9.55
CA ILE A 74 -4.74 -4.45 9.10
C ILE A 74 -4.00 -5.36 8.11
N LEU A 75 -4.09 -6.68 8.29
CA LEU A 75 -3.49 -7.67 7.38
C LEU A 75 -4.25 -7.81 6.05
N LEU A 76 -5.53 -7.46 6.01
CA LEU A 76 -6.42 -7.76 4.89
C LEU A 76 -5.90 -7.28 3.51
N PRO A 77 -5.32 -6.07 3.36
CA PRO A 77 -4.71 -5.65 2.09
C PRO A 77 -3.66 -6.63 1.56
N ILE A 78 -2.79 -7.12 2.45
CA ILE A 78 -1.72 -8.07 2.12
C ILE A 78 -2.30 -9.42 1.72
N LEU A 79 -3.36 -9.86 2.40
CA LEU A 79 -4.03 -11.11 2.07
C LEU A 79 -4.71 -11.04 0.70
N LYS A 80 -5.37 -9.91 0.38
CA LYS A 80 -5.98 -9.68 -0.94
C LYS A 80 -4.93 -9.64 -2.05
N GLU A 81 -3.86 -8.87 -1.88
CA GLU A 81 -2.76 -8.77 -2.85
C GLU A 81 -2.03 -10.11 -3.07
N SER A 82 -2.00 -10.98 -2.05
CA SER A 82 -1.41 -12.32 -2.21
C SER A 82 -2.17 -13.21 -3.22
N GLN A 83 -3.43 -12.88 -3.50
CA GLN A 83 -4.23 -13.53 -4.55
C GLN A 83 -3.79 -12.98 -5.91
N GLY A 84 -3.22 -13.82 -6.76
CA GLY A 84 -2.69 -13.39 -8.06
C GLY A 84 -1.28 -12.81 -8.02
N LEU A 85 -0.62 -12.78 -6.85
CA LEU A 85 0.71 -12.18 -6.68
C LEU A 85 1.78 -12.77 -7.61
N ILE A 86 1.75 -14.10 -7.79
CA ILE A 86 2.76 -14.80 -8.59
C ILE A 86 2.53 -14.49 -10.07
N GLU A 87 1.27 -14.53 -10.49
CA GLU A 87 0.81 -14.25 -11.82
C GLU A 87 1.13 -12.79 -12.21
N ALA A 88 0.87 -11.84 -11.32
CA ALA A 88 1.23 -10.43 -11.51
C ALA A 88 2.74 -10.22 -11.61
N ALA A 89 3.53 -10.88 -10.75
CA ALA A 89 4.98 -10.79 -10.81
C ALA A 89 5.53 -11.45 -12.09
N GLU A 90 4.88 -12.50 -12.61
CA GLU A 90 5.25 -13.13 -13.88
C GLU A 90 4.99 -12.23 -15.07
N VAL A 91 3.90 -11.46 -15.08
CA VAL A 91 3.68 -10.42 -16.10
C VAL A 91 4.78 -9.36 -16.09
N GLN A 92 5.33 -9.03 -14.92
CA GLN A 92 6.37 -8.01 -14.79
C GLN A 92 7.79 -8.51 -15.16
N PHE A 93 8.09 -9.78 -14.91
CA PHE A 93 9.46 -10.30 -14.95
C PHE A 93 9.69 -11.46 -15.93
N ASP A 94 8.63 -11.98 -16.57
CA ASP A 94 8.53 -13.22 -17.36
C ASP A 94 8.91 -14.51 -16.59
N PHE A 95 10.06 -14.51 -15.92
CA PHE A 95 10.59 -15.62 -15.14
C PHE A 95 11.02 -15.18 -13.75
N LEU A 96 10.36 -15.72 -12.73
CA LEU A 96 10.63 -15.37 -11.33
C LEU A 96 11.87 -16.05 -10.71
N LYS A 97 12.30 -17.21 -11.24
CA LYS A 97 13.44 -17.98 -10.71
C LYS A 97 13.32 -18.19 -9.19
N GLY A 98 14.37 -17.84 -8.43
CA GLY A 98 14.40 -17.98 -6.98
C GLY A 98 13.35 -17.13 -6.24
N LEU A 99 12.83 -16.06 -6.87
CA LEU A 99 11.73 -15.26 -6.29
C LEU A 99 10.46 -16.10 -6.20
N ARG A 100 10.20 -16.98 -7.18
CA ARG A 100 9.00 -17.84 -7.18
C ARG A 100 8.87 -18.65 -5.90
N GLY A 101 9.98 -19.22 -5.41
CA GLY A 101 9.98 -19.98 -4.17
C GLY A 101 9.63 -19.13 -2.94
N VAL A 102 10.09 -17.87 -2.92
CA VAL A 102 9.78 -16.91 -1.85
C VAL A 102 8.30 -16.54 -1.89
N LEU A 103 7.76 -16.20 -3.07
CA LEU A 103 6.36 -15.83 -3.26
C LEU A 103 5.40 -17.00 -3.01
N ASN A 104 5.75 -18.21 -3.43
CA ASN A 104 4.98 -19.42 -3.13
C ASN A 104 4.85 -19.63 -1.61
N LYS A 105 5.96 -19.46 -0.89
CA LYS A 105 5.94 -19.62 0.56
C LYS A 105 5.13 -18.52 1.24
N PHE A 106 5.26 -17.28 0.78
CA PHE A 106 4.44 -16.16 1.23
C PHE A 106 2.94 -16.41 1.01
N LYS A 107 2.53 -16.79 -0.21
CA LYS A 107 1.14 -17.16 -0.56
C LYS A 107 0.61 -18.29 0.33
N SER A 108 1.42 -19.33 0.56
CA SER A 108 1.06 -20.43 1.47
C SER A 108 0.84 -19.96 2.91
N ASP A 109 1.67 -19.03 3.39
CA ASP A 109 1.54 -18.46 4.73
C ASP A 109 0.30 -17.53 4.83
N CYS A 110 0.01 -16.74 3.78
CA CYS A 110 -1.21 -15.92 3.68
C CYS A 110 -2.50 -16.75 3.73
N ASN A 111 -2.56 -17.88 3.02
CA ASN A 111 -3.73 -18.77 2.99
C ASN A 111 -4.16 -19.26 4.39
N ARG A 112 -3.24 -19.29 5.36
CA ARG A 112 -3.56 -19.66 6.75
C ARG A 112 -4.35 -18.58 7.47
N PHE A 113 -4.22 -17.32 7.07
CA PHE A 113 -4.97 -16.19 7.62
C PHE A 113 -6.24 -15.90 6.83
N THR A 114 -6.26 -16.11 5.51
CA THR A 114 -7.46 -15.91 4.69
C THR A 114 -8.67 -16.67 5.23
N LYS A 115 -8.47 -17.87 5.78
CA LYS A 115 -9.53 -18.68 6.42
C LYS A 115 -10.15 -18.05 7.67
N LYS A 116 -9.48 -17.08 8.28
CA LYS A 116 -9.93 -16.37 9.49
C LYS A 116 -10.64 -15.05 9.17
N ILE A 117 -10.56 -14.60 7.92
CA ILE A 117 -11.24 -13.39 7.48
C ILE A 117 -12.74 -13.68 7.41
N THR A 118 -13.51 -12.75 7.97
CA THR A 118 -14.97 -12.78 7.98
C THR A 118 -15.52 -11.58 7.22
N LEU A 119 -16.81 -11.61 6.89
CA LEU A 119 -17.48 -10.48 6.25
C LEU A 119 -17.34 -9.17 7.04
N GLU A 120 -17.25 -9.25 8.37
CA GLU A 120 -17.09 -8.06 9.20
C GLU A 120 -15.71 -7.43 9.04
N HIS A 121 -14.65 -8.23 8.91
CA HIS A 121 -13.31 -7.71 8.60
C HIS A 121 -13.30 -6.95 7.28
N GLU A 122 -13.97 -7.50 6.25
CA GLU A 122 -14.13 -6.87 4.94
C GLU A 122 -14.89 -5.54 5.03
N LYS A 123 -16.02 -5.51 5.74
CA LYS A 123 -16.83 -4.30 5.92
C LYS A 123 -16.06 -3.18 6.62
N VAL A 124 -15.31 -3.51 7.67
CA VAL A 124 -14.52 -2.53 8.42
C VAL A 124 -13.39 -1.99 7.54
N TYR A 125 -12.71 -2.85 6.80
CA TYR A 125 -11.69 -2.43 5.85
C TYR A 125 -12.25 -1.50 4.78
N ASP A 126 -13.35 -1.87 4.13
CA ASP A 126 -13.98 -1.05 3.09
C ASP A 126 -14.46 0.31 3.62
N ARG A 127 -14.93 0.36 4.87
CA ARG A 127 -15.28 1.62 5.55
C ARG A 127 -14.04 2.50 5.73
N SER A 128 -12.95 1.92 6.23
CA SER A 128 -11.70 2.66 6.45
C SER A 128 -11.13 3.25 5.16
N LEU A 129 -11.23 2.52 4.03
CA LEU A 129 -10.85 3.03 2.72
C LEU A 129 -11.70 4.24 2.31
N ARG A 130 -13.03 4.14 2.42
CA ARG A 130 -13.95 5.25 2.07
C ARG A 130 -13.69 6.49 2.92
N GLU A 131 -13.41 6.33 4.20
CA GLU A 131 -13.08 7.44 5.10
C GLU A 131 -11.75 8.09 4.69
N HIS A 132 -10.72 7.29 4.38
CA HIS A 132 -9.44 7.81 3.88
C HIS A 132 -9.63 8.60 2.58
N PHE A 133 -10.36 8.09 1.58
CA PHE A 133 -10.59 8.79 0.32
C PHE A 133 -11.48 10.04 0.46
N SER A 134 -12.45 10.03 1.37
CA SER A 134 -13.30 11.21 1.64
C SER A 134 -12.51 12.39 2.20
N GLN A 135 -11.43 12.13 2.94
CA GLN A 135 -10.52 13.17 3.46
C GLN A 135 -9.73 13.87 2.35
N PHE A 136 -9.40 13.18 1.24
CA PHE A 136 -8.70 13.81 0.12
C PHE A 136 -9.65 14.64 -0.76
N ASN A 137 -10.89 14.18 -0.96
CA ASN A 137 -11.91 14.90 -1.74
C ASN A 137 -12.39 16.21 -1.08
N THR A 138 -12.20 16.38 0.23
CA THR A 138 -12.58 17.62 0.94
C THR A 138 -11.54 18.75 0.75
N THR A 139 -10.32 18.44 0.32
CA THR A 139 -9.26 19.44 0.12
C THR A 139 -9.32 20.16 -1.23
N GLU A 140 -9.97 19.59 -2.25
CA GLU A 140 -10.07 20.25 -3.56
C GLU A 140 -11.24 21.23 -3.67
N VAL A 141 -12.30 21.09 -2.86
CA VAL A 141 -13.47 21.99 -2.95
C VAL A 141 -13.23 23.33 -2.23
N VAL A 142 -12.21 23.44 -1.36
CA VAL A 142 -11.90 24.68 -0.62
C VAL A 142 -10.98 25.64 -1.42
N ARG A 143 -10.43 25.23 -2.58
CA ARG A 143 -9.69 26.15 -3.46
C ARG A 143 -10.57 26.94 -4.45
N SER A 144 -11.84 26.58 -4.59
CA SER A 144 -12.76 27.25 -5.54
C SER A 144 -13.37 28.56 -5.01
N SER A 145 -13.31 28.83 -3.70
CA SER A 145 -13.87 30.06 -3.12
C SER A 145 -12.92 31.25 -3.07
N PHE A 146 -11.62 31.09 -3.36
CA PHE A 146 -10.68 32.21 -3.45
C PHE A 146 -10.66 32.87 -4.85
N ASP A 147 -10.94 32.12 -5.91
CA ASP A 147 -11.00 32.67 -7.29
C ASP A 147 -12.32 33.40 -7.60
N ALA A 148 -13.35 33.23 -6.75
CA ALA A 148 -14.63 33.93 -6.89
C ALA A 148 -14.65 35.33 -6.25
N VAL A 149 -13.67 35.66 -5.39
CA VAL A 149 -13.57 36.98 -4.74
C VAL A 149 -12.77 37.97 -5.59
N GLN A 150 -11.87 37.49 -6.44
CA GLN A 150 -11.04 38.39 -7.26
C GLN A 150 -11.79 38.96 -8.49
N LYS A 151 -12.88 38.32 -8.94
CA LYS A 151 -13.72 38.84 -10.04
C LYS A 151 -14.81 39.84 -9.63
N ARG A 152 -15.01 40.11 -8.34
CA ARG A 152 -15.94 41.16 -7.87
C ARG A 152 -15.26 42.48 -7.49
N GLN A 153 -13.93 42.52 -7.39
CA GLN A 153 -13.22 43.76 -7.08
C GLN A 153 -12.90 44.59 -8.33
N GLU A 154 -12.79 43.98 -9.52
CA GLU A 154 -12.50 44.70 -10.78
C GLU A 154 -13.72 45.39 -11.41
N THR A 155 -14.93 45.20 -10.89
CA THR A 155 -16.15 45.84 -11.42
C THR A 155 -16.59 47.10 -10.67
N ILE A 156 -15.95 47.44 -9.55
CA ILE A 156 -16.30 48.65 -8.77
C ILE A 156 -15.39 49.83 -9.13
N ASP A 157 -14.13 49.61 -9.53
CA ASP A 157 -13.20 50.70 -9.87
C ASP A 157 -13.38 51.28 -11.28
N ALA A 158 -14.21 50.69 -12.14
CA ALA A 158 -14.50 51.22 -13.48
C ALA A 158 -15.70 52.20 -13.53
N SER A 159 -16.35 52.49 -12.39
CA SER A 159 -17.63 53.25 -12.38
C SER A 159 -17.56 54.66 -11.76
N HIS A 160 -16.42 55.09 -11.22
CA HIS A 160 -16.30 56.42 -10.61
C HIS A 160 -15.05 57.19 -11.08
N GLY A 161 -15.26 58.09 -12.04
CA GLY A 161 -14.22 59.02 -12.48
C GLY A 161 -14.64 59.92 -13.64
N VAL A 162 -15.80 60.59 -13.53
CA VAL A 162 -16.21 61.65 -14.45
C VAL A 162 -15.68 63.01 -13.94
N LEU A 163 -14.95 63.71 -14.84
CA LEU A 163 -14.68 65.17 -14.93
C LEU A 163 -13.87 65.87 -13.81
N SER A 164 -12.77 66.54 -14.18
CA SER A 164 -12.68 68.02 -14.30
C SER A 164 -11.24 68.57 -14.31
N THR A 165 -11.08 69.72 -14.99
CA THR A 165 -9.97 70.71 -15.04
C THR A 165 -8.85 70.45 -16.07
N GLY A 166 -8.55 71.36 -17.00
CA GLY A 166 -8.98 72.74 -17.22
C GLY A 166 -8.78 73.20 -18.66
#